data_AF-A0A6C0M0A5-F1
#
_entry.id   AF-A0A6C0M0A5-F1
#
_cell.length_a   1.000
_cell.length_b   1.000
_cell.length_c   1.000
_cell.angle_alpha   90.00
_cell.angle_beta   90.00
_cell.angle_gamma   90.00
#
_symmetry.space_group_name_H-M   'P 1'
#
loop_
_entity.id
_entity.type
_entity.pdbx_description
1 polymer ?
#
loop_
_entity_poly.entity_id
_entity_poly.type
_entity_poly.pdbx_seq_one_letter_code
_entity_poly.pdbx_strand_id
1 'polypeptide(L)'
;MFFLDAHFDGGFTSHQTNYKFRCPLFEELEGIRSIQRNDNIILIDDLRIIKNIFPWNEGSYGNINFLDKIKSTILTINKDYKFGTLNGEEEDDVLIAYI
;
A
#
# COMPACT_ATOMS: atom_id res chain seq x y z
N MET A 1 -2.02 14.84 3.68
CA MET A 1 -1.54 13.58 4.27
C MET A 1 -2.55 12.52 3.90
N PHE A 2 -2.08 11.37 3.42
CA PHE A 2 -2.89 10.18 3.16
C PHE A 2 -2.43 9.06 4.08
N PHE A 3 -3.38 8.34 4.67
CA PHE A 3 -3.13 7.16 5.48
C PHE A 3 -3.91 6.02 4.83
N LEU A 4 -3.18 5.04 4.30
CA LEU A 4 -3.70 3.95 3.49
C LEU A 4 -3.58 2.66 4.29
N ASP A 5 -4.67 1.92 4.35
CA ASP A 5 -4.72 0.60 4.96
C ASP A 5 -4.33 -0.41 3.87
N ALA A 6 -3.28 -1.21 4.12
CA ALA A 6 -2.88 -2.21 3.16
C ALA A 6 -3.87 -3.37 3.09
N HIS A 7 -4.76 -3.52 4.08
CA HIS A 7 -5.68 -4.62 4.25
C HIS A 7 -7.17 -4.30 4.06
N PHE A 8 -7.92 -5.26 3.50
CA PHE A 8 -9.38 -5.18 3.43
C PHE A 8 -9.96 -5.85 4.67
N ASP A 9 -10.49 -5.03 5.57
CA ASP A 9 -11.13 -5.51 6.79
C ASP A 9 -12.55 -6.02 6.47
N GLY A 10 -12.70 -7.34 6.38
CA GLY A 10 -14.00 -7.98 6.15
C GLY A 10 -14.08 -9.46 6.50
N GLY A 11 -12.95 -10.10 6.81
CA GLY A 11 -12.87 -11.55 6.95
C GLY A 11 -13.28 -12.29 5.67
N PHE A 12 -13.02 -13.60 5.61
CA PHE A 12 -13.55 -14.46 4.53
C PHE A 12 -15.07 -14.68 4.60
N THR A 13 -15.77 -13.93 5.46
CA THR A 13 -17.20 -14.09 5.74
C THR A 13 -18.05 -13.15 4.89
N SER A 14 -18.59 -13.75 3.83
CA SER A 14 -19.95 -13.52 3.32
C SER A 14 -20.32 -12.22 2.60
N HIS A 15 -19.40 -11.51 1.95
CA HIS A 15 -19.80 -10.60 0.86
C HIS A 15 -19.00 -10.92 -0.42
N GLN A 16 -19.69 -11.61 -1.32
CA GLN A 16 -19.28 -11.98 -2.67
C GLN A 16 -19.06 -10.74 -3.55
N THR A 17 -17.98 -10.03 -3.33
CA THR A 17 -17.53 -9.01 -4.27
C THR A 17 -16.48 -9.65 -5.16
N ASN A 18 -16.78 -9.76 -6.46
CA ASN A 18 -15.83 -10.13 -7.51
C ASN A 18 -14.80 -9.00 -7.68
N TYR A 19 -14.03 -8.70 -6.64
CA TYR A 19 -12.94 -7.74 -6.73
C TYR A 19 -11.91 -8.29 -7.71
N LYS A 20 -11.54 -7.46 -8.69
CA LYS A 20 -10.50 -7.79 -9.67
C LYS A 20 -9.13 -7.91 -9.01
N PHE A 21 -8.92 -7.17 -7.91
CA PHE A 21 -7.75 -7.18 -7.04
C PHE A 21 -8.21 -6.95 -5.59
N ARG A 22 -7.63 -7.67 -4.62
CA ARG A 22 -7.98 -7.56 -3.19
C ARG A 22 -7.23 -6.44 -2.47
N CYS A 23 -6.12 -5.95 -3.05
CA CYS A 23 -5.34 -4.84 -2.51
C CYS A 23 -5.68 -3.55 -3.29
N PRO A 24 -6.48 -2.62 -2.73
CA PRO A 24 -6.86 -1.37 -3.40
C PRO A 24 -5.72 -0.35 -3.48
N LEU A 25 -4.59 -0.65 -2.84
CA LEU A 25 -3.49 0.29 -2.61
C LEU A 25 -2.93 0.89 -3.90
N PHE A 26 -2.89 0.14 -5.01
CA PHE A 26 -2.40 0.67 -6.27
C PHE A 26 -3.38 1.67 -6.89
N GLU A 27 -4.68 1.38 -6.86
CA GLU A 27 -5.72 2.29 -7.31
C GLU A 27 -5.76 3.57 -6.45
N GLU A 28 -5.55 3.44 -5.15
CA GLU A 28 -5.44 4.60 -4.24
C GLU A 28 -4.22 5.46 -4.56
N LEU A 29 -3.06 4.85 -4.79
CA LEU A 29 -1.84 5.57 -5.21
C LEU A 29 -2.02 6.24 -6.58
N GLU A 30 -2.71 5.59 -7.52
CA GLU A 30 -3.07 6.19 -8.81
C GLU A 30 -4.03 7.38 -8.63
N GLY A 31 -4.99 7.28 -7.71
CA GLY A 31 -5.86 8.37 -7.29
C GLY A 31 -5.05 9.55 -6.72
N ILE A 32 -4.11 9.29 -5.82
CA ILE A 32 -3.20 10.30 -5.27
C ILE A 32 -2.37 10.93 -6.39
N ARG A 33 -1.86 10.15 -7.36
CA ARG A 33 -1.11 10.69 -8.51
C ARG A 33 -1.93 11.64 -9.37
N SER A 34 -3.25 11.47 -9.41
CA SER A 34 -4.14 12.28 -10.26
C SER A 34 -4.38 13.70 -9.72
N ILE A 35 -4.06 13.98 -8.45
CA ILE A 35 -4.25 15.30 -7.87
C ILE A 35 -3.08 16.23 -8.21
N GLN A 36 -3.32 17.53 -8.29
CA GLN A 36 -2.28 18.50 -8.66
C GLN A 36 -1.11 18.57 -7.65
N ARG A 37 -1.40 18.35 -6.37
CA ARG A 37 -0.42 18.42 -5.28
C ARG A 37 0.30 17.09 -5.09
N ASN A 38 1.63 17.09 -5.15
CA ASN A 38 2.46 15.86 -5.15
C ASN A 38 3.53 15.81 -4.05
N ASP A 39 3.37 16.57 -2.97
CA ASP A 39 4.24 16.64 -1.79
C ASP A 39 3.52 16.17 -0.52
N ASN A 40 2.43 15.40 -0.67
CA ASN A 40 1.68 14.89 0.47
C ASN A 40 2.50 13.85 1.23
N ILE A 41 2.46 13.87 2.56
CA ILE A 41 2.94 12.70 3.33
C ILE A 41 1.98 11.54 3.04
N ILE A 42 2.53 10.38 2.67
CA ILE A 42 1.79 9.13 2.44
C ILE A 42 2.25 8.13 3.51
N LEU A 43 1.27 7.58 4.22
CA LEU A 43 1.46 6.53 5.21
C LEU A 43 0.73 5.28 4.71
N ILE A 44 1.39 4.13 4.79
CA ILE A 44 0.81 2.82 4.41
C ILE A 44 0.99 1.89 5.59
N ASP A 45 -0.12 1.45 6.17
CA ASP A 45 -0.15 0.57 7.34
C ASP A 45 0.08 -0.90 6.95
N ASP A 46 0.25 -1.74 7.97
CA ASP A 46 0.38 -3.20 7.88
C ASP A 46 1.47 -3.68 6.92
N LEU A 47 2.67 -3.12 7.03
CA LEU A 47 3.84 -3.65 6.35
C LEU A 47 4.09 -5.11 6.71
N ARG A 48 3.74 -5.55 7.93
CA ARG A 48 3.76 -6.96 8.32
C ARG A 48 2.93 -7.85 7.37
N ILE A 49 1.84 -7.32 6.83
CA ILE A 49 0.98 -7.99 5.87
C ILE A 49 1.54 -7.86 4.44
N ILE A 50 2.03 -6.67 4.06
CA ILE A 50 2.63 -6.43 2.73
C ILE A 50 3.90 -7.27 2.49
N LYS A 51 4.71 -7.46 3.54
CA LYS A 51 5.98 -8.22 3.47
C LYS A 51 5.75 -9.73 3.32
N ASN A 52 4.56 -10.23 3.63
CA ASN A 52 4.22 -11.64 3.59
C ASN A 52 3.33 -11.96 2.37
N ILE A 53 3.50 -13.16 1.80
CA ILE A 53 2.67 -13.66 0.68
C ILE A 53 1.20 -13.87 1.12
N PHE A 54 0.96 -13.93 2.43
CA PHE A 54 -0.31 -14.21 3.11
C PHE A 54 -0.73 -12.99 3.95
N PRO A 55 -1.99 -12.52 3.95
CA PRO A 55 -3.26 -13.26 3.81
C PRO A 55 -3.97 -13.12 2.46
N TRP A 56 -3.34 -12.53 1.44
CA TRP A 56 -4.06 -12.13 0.25
C TRP A 56 -4.46 -13.28 -0.67
N ASN A 57 -3.72 -14.38 -0.67
CA ASN A 57 -3.87 -15.47 -1.64
C ASN A 57 -3.98 -14.93 -3.10
N GLU A 58 -3.41 -13.74 -3.33
CA GLU A 58 -3.55 -12.93 -4.54
C GLU A 58 -2.37 -13.27 -5.45
N GLY A 59 -2.52 -14.35 -6.23
CA GLY A 59 -1.51 -14.77 -7.21
C GLY A 59 -1.51 -13.92 -8.50
N SER A 60 -2.42 -12.94 -8.63
CA SER A 60 -2.59 -12.13 -9.84
C SER A 60 -1.37 -11.27 -10.17
N TYR A 61 -0.56 -10.93 -9.15
CA TYR A 61 0.68 -10.20 -9.31
C TYR A 61 1.93 -11.08 -9.45
N GLY A 62 1.80 -12.41 -9.35
CA GLY A 62 2.94 -13.34 -9.43
C GLY A 62 3.89 -13.26 -8.23
N ASN A 63 5.19 -13.47 -8.45
CA ASN A 63 6.23 -13.46 -7.40
C ASN A 63 6.87 -12.07 -7.23
N ILE A 64 6.07 -11.02 -7.05
CA ILE A 64 6.58 -9.66 -6.88
C ILE A 64 6.88 -9.34 -5.43
N ASN A 65 7.93 -8.55 -5.19
CA ASN A 65 8.10 -7.84 -3.93
C ASN A 65 7.11 -6.67 -3.89
N PHE A 66 6.01 -6.85 -3.17
CA PHE A 66 4.91 -5.89 -3.13
C PHE A 66 5.35 -4.52 -2.58
N LEU A 67 6.24 -4.53 -1.58
CA LEU A 67 6.80 -3.30 -1.01
C LEU A 67 7.62 -2.50 -2.02
N ASP A 68 8.44 -3.16 -2.83
CA ASP A 68 9.21 -2.47 -3.88
C ASP A 68 8.29 -1.90 -4.97
N LYS A 69 7.21 -2.60 -5.29
CA LYS A 69 6.21 -2.10 -6.23
C LYS A 69 5.47 -0.88 -5.69
N ILE A 70 5.13 -0.86 -4.40
CA ILE A 70 4.54 0.31 -3.72
C ILE A 70 5.51 1.49 -3.79
N LYS A 71 6.76 1.30 -3.37
CA LYS A 71 7.78 2.37 -3.37
C LYS A 71 8.01 2.93 -4.77
N SER A 72 8.14 2.07 -5.77
CA SER A 72 8.30 2.51 -7.17
C SER A 72 7.07 3.28 -7.68
N THR A 73 5.87 2.89 -7.27
CA THR A 73 4.63 3.61 -7.62
C THR A 73 4.59 4.98 -6.96
N ILE A 74 4.96 5.09 -5.67
CA ILE A 74 5.08 6.38 -4.97
C ILE A 74 6.09 7.30 -5.66
N LEU A 75 7.23 6.77 -6.11
CA LEU A 75 8.22 7.55 -6.87
C LEU A 75 7.71 8.05 -8.23
N THR A 76 6.63 7.48 -8.78
CA THR A 76 5.96 8.04 -9.97
C THR A 76 5.08 9.25 -9.65
N ILE A 77 4.64 9.41 -8.40
CA ILE A 77 3.93 10.62 -7.92
C ILE A 77 4.91 11.77 -7.78
N ASN A 78 6.03 11.51 -7.10
CA ASN A 78 7.13 12.46 -6.96
C ASN A 78 8.46 11.72 -6.75
N LYS A 79 9.48 12.05 -7.57
CA LYS A 79 10.78 11.39 -7.54
C LYS A 79 11.61 11.72 -6.30
N ASP A 80 11.26 12.81 -5.60
CA ASP A 80 11.99 13.30 -4.45
C ASP A 80 11.51 12.67 -3.12
N TYR A 81 10.50 11.80 -3.18
CA TYR A 81 10.05 11.06 -2.00
C TYR A 81 11.18 10.23 -1.39
N LYS A 82 11.34 10.40 -0.08
CA LYS A 82 12.14 9.58 0.82
C LYS A 82 11.23 8.62 1.55
N PHE A 83 11.79 7.48 1.94
CA PHE A 83 11.07 6.44 2.66
C PHE A 83 11.66 6.25 4.05
N GLY A 84 10.78 6.06 5.02
CA GLY A 84 11.13 5.60 6.36
C GLY A 84 10.06 4.63 6.86
N THR A 85 10.21 4.22 8.10
CA THR A 85 9.24 3.37 8.78
C THR A 85 8.89 3.94 10.15
N LEU A 86 7.68 3.66 10.59
CA LEU A 86 7.20 3.96 11.94
C LEU A 86 6.74 2.65 12.59
N ASN A 87 6.74 2.63 13.93
CA ASN A 87 6.20 1.51 14.68
C ASN A 87 4.67 1.50 14.60
N GLY A 88 4.09 0.31 14.45
CA GLY A 88 2.65 0.05 14.42
C GLY A 88 2.30 -1.07 15.38
N GLU A 89 1.64 -2.12 14.88
CA GLU A 89 1.42 -3.38 15.65
C GLU A 89 2.77 -4.04 15.99
N GLU A 90 3.73 -3.93 15.07
CA GLU A 90 5.14 -4.31 15.29
C GLU A 90 6.12 -3.17 14.93
N GLU A 91 7.41 -3.40 15.17
CA GLU A 91 8.47 -2.47 14.74
C GLU A 91 8.54 -2.41 13.21
N ASP A 92 8.74 -1.21 12.65
CA ASP A 92 8.81 -0.99 11.20
C ASP A 92 7.60 -1.48 10.40
N ASP A 93 6.40 -1.25 10.95
CA ASP A 93 5.13 -1.75 10.43
C ASP A 93 4.35 -0.73 9.58
N VAL A 94 4.69 0.55 9.66
CA VAL A 94 4.07 1.59 8.81
C VAL A 94 5.12 2.17 7.88
N LEU A 95 4.89 2.14 6.57
CA LEU A 95 5.72 2.86 5.61
C LEU A 95 5.36 4.34 5.62
N ILE A 96 6.35 5.22 5.77
CA ILE A 96 6.18 6.65 5.56
C ILE A 96 6.94 7.10 4.31
N ALA A 97 6.25 7.83 3.44
CA ALA A 97 6.83 8.55 2.32
C ALA A 97 6.65 10.06 2.51
N TYR A 98 7.74 10.82 2.42
CA TYR A 98 7.80 12.27 2.63
C TYR A 98 8.88 12.91 1.74
N ILE A 99 8.83 14.23 1.54
CA ILE A 99 9.88 14.99 0.83
C ILE A 99 10.87 15.57 1.84
#